data_AF-A0AAW4CNG2-F1
#
_entry.id   AF-A0AAW4CNG2-F1
#
_cell.length_a   1.000
_cell.length_b   1.000
_cell.length_c   1.000
_cell.angle_alpha   90.00
_cell.angle_beta   90.00
_cell.angle_gamma   90.00
#
_symmetry.space_group_name_H-M   'P 1'
#
loop_
_entity.id
_entity.type
_entity.pdbx_description
1 polymer ?
#
loop_
_entity_poly.entity_id
_entity_poly.type
_entity_poly.pdbx_seq_one_letter_code
_entity_poly.pdbx_strand_id
1 'polypeptide(L)'
;MKKLSTLLGLLLLSGCSTPPPAQETEQVVLEPIAEINEVAAPISLTVITNPADARVRIMNINPVYKAGIELKEGKYDIEVSKAGYLTYRKWVSVDKKTILTVELDTMEASQSAQ
;
A
#
# COMPACT_ATOMS: atom_id res chain seq x y z
N MET A 1 68.06 -36.26 -8.98
CA MET A 1 66.72 -36.63 -8.48
C MET A 1 65.69 -35.76 -9.18
N LYS A 2 64.70 -36.40 -9.81
CA LYS A 2 63.34 -35.93 -10.16
C LYS A 2 63.20 -34.51 -10.80
N LYS A 3 63.11 -34.40 -12.14
CA LYS A 3 61.88 -34.36 -12.99
C LYS A 3 61.11 -33.03 -12.76
N LEU A 4 60.62 -32.23 -13.71
CA LEU A 4 60.46 -32.25 -15.18
C LEU A 4 60.11 -30.77 -15.50
N SER A 5 60.88 -30.03 -16.30
CA SER A 5 60.60 -29.77 -17.73
C SER A 5 59.12 -29.53 -18.04
N THR A 6 58.73 -28.28 -18.30
CA THR A 6 57.48 -27.92 -18.96
C THR A 6 57.77 -27.26 -20.31
N LEU A 7 57.05 -27.80 -21.29
CA LEU A 7 57.25 -27.75 -22.73
C LEU A 7 57.03 -26.36 -23.34
N LEU A 8 57.96 -26.00 -24.24
CA LEU A 8 57.74 -25.31 -25.51
C LEU A 8 56.47 -25.90 -26.17
N GLY A 9 55.43 -25.16 -26.52
CA GLY A 9 55.38 -24.09 -27.50
C GLY A 9 54.71 -24.60 -28.79
N LEU A 10 53.78 -23.79 -29.33
CA LEU A 10 53.55 -23.49 -30.75
C LEU A 10 52.17 -23.84 -31.39
N LEU A 11 51.65 -22.82 -32.10
CA LEU A 11 50.77 -22.82 -33.30
C LEU A 11 49.23 -22.93 -33.03
N LEU A 12 48.32 -22.10 -33.56
CA LEU A 12 48.17 -21.51 -34.91
C LEU A 12 47.28 -20.23 -34.94
N LEU A 13 47.71 -19.29 -35.80
CA LEU A 13 46.94 -18.43 -36.73
C LEU A 13 45.48 -18.07 -36.42
N SER A 14 45.26 -16.79 -36.11
CA SER A 14 44.13 -15.92 -36.49
C SER A 14 44.46 -14.55 -35.86
N GLY A 15 44.67 -13.44 -36.56
CA GLY A 15 43.73 -12.85 -37.48
C GLY A 15 43.18 -11.57 -36.85
N CYS A 16 43.59 -10.44 -37.44
CA CYS A 16 42.91 -9.15 -37.55
C CYS A 16 42.55 -8.27 -36.33
N SER A 17 42.78 -6.98 -36.62
CA SER A 17 41.98 -5.82 -36.24
C SER A 17 42.14 -5.29 -34.82
N THR A 18 43.01 -4.29 -34.72
CA THR A 18 42.96 -3.25 -33.69
C THR A 18 41.58 -2.58 -33.66
N PRO A 19 41.01 -2.38 -32.46
CA PRO A 19 40.33 -1.13 -32.18
C PRO A 19 41.06 -0.34 -31.07
N PRO A 20 41.01 0.99 -31.10
CA PRO A 20 41.65 1.86 -30.11
C PRO A 20 41.00 1.68 -28.73
N PRO A 21 41.67 2.12 -27.64
CA PRO A 21 40.99 2.37 -26.39
C PRO A 21 40.15 3.65 -26.55
N ALA A 22 39.01 3.53 -27.21
CA ALA A 22 37.86 4.37 -26.92
C ALA A 22 37.17 3.66 -25.76
N GLN A 23 37.62 3.88 -24.52
CA GLN A 23 36.92 4.81 -23.64
C GLN A 23 35.42 4.74 -23.92
N GLU A 24 34.92 3.60 -23.48
CA GLU A 24 33.55 3.26 -23.25
C GLU A 24 32.85 4.47 -22.64
N THR A 25 32.02 5.05 -23.49
CA THR A 25 30.62 5.28 -23.17
C THR A 25 30.40 6.20 -21.99
N GLU A 26 30.19 7.46 -22.38
CA GLU A 26 28.97 8.14 -21.99
C GLU A 26 28.84 8.36 -20.47
N GLN A 27 29.41 9.49 -20.09
CA GLN A 27 28.95 10.27 -18.95
C GLN A 27 27.46 10.63 -19.19
N VAL A 28 26.56 9.68 -18.95
CA VAL A 28 25.14 9.96 -18.75
C VAL A 28 25.02 10.49 -17.34
N VAL A 29 25.16 11.82 -17.28
CA VAL A 29 24.39 12.75 -16.45
C VAL A 29 23.51 12.01 -15.44
N LEU A 30 23.93 12.03 -14.19
CA LEU A 30 23.07 11.74 -13.05
C LEU A 30 21.84 12.64 -13.18
N GLU A 31 20.73 12.07 -13.63
CA GLU A 31 19.44 12.73 -13.54
C GLU A 31 19.28 13.19 -12.08
N PRO A 32 18.91 14.45 -11.83
CA PRO A 32 18.51 14.87 -10.50
C PRO A 32 17.38 13.94 -10.10
N ILE A 33 17.64 13.08 -9.11
CA ILE A 33 16.61 12.31 -8.41
C ILE A 33 15.57 13.33 -8.00
N ALA A 34 14.47 13.36 -8.76
CA ALA A 34 13.34 14.21 -8.46
C ALA A 34 12.97 13.92 -7.01
N GLU A 35 13.09 14.95 -6.18
CA GLU A 35 12.59 14.98 -4.82
C GLU A 35 11.12 14.53 -4.91
N ILE A 36 10.88 13.26 -4.60
CA ILE A 36 9.54 12.71 -4.51
C ILE A 36 8.96 13.37 -3.27
N ASN A 37 8.40 14.56 -3.44
CA ASN A 37 7.53 15.17 -2.47
C ASN A 37 6.37 14.19 -2.36
N GLU A 38 6.49 13.26 -1.42
CA GLU A 38 5.47 12.29 -1.06
C GLU A 38 4.30 13.12 -0.54
N VAL A 39 3.40 13.52 -1.45
CA VAL A 39 2.21 14.30 -1.10
C VAL A 39 1.40 13.39 -0.19
N ALA A 40 1.52 13.62 1.12
CA ALA A 40 0.84 12.83 2.13
C ALA A 40 -0.65 12.78 1.78
N ALA A 41 -1.15 11.59 1.44
CA ALA A 41 -2.54 11.41 1.07
C ALA A 41 -3.43 11.83 2.25
N PRO A 42 -4.59 12.48 1.99
CA PRO A 42 -5.46 12.93 3.07
C PRO A 42 -5.95 11.75 3.91
N ILE A 43 -5.96 11.95 5.23
CA ILE A 43 -6.56 11.01 6.19
C ILE A 43 -8.08 11.13 6.07
N SER A 44 -8.74 10.04 5.71
CA SER A 44 -10.17 10.05 5.44
C SER A 44 -10.83 8.74 5.82
N LEU A 45 -12.11 8.77 6.20
CA LEU A 45 -12.91 7.59 6.49
C LEU A 45 -14.07 7.44 5.51
N THR A 46 -14.20 6.25 4.94
CA THR A 46 -15.41 5.79 4.24
C THR A 46 -15.92 4.53 4.93
N VAL A 47 -17.18 4.57 5.36
CA VAL A 47 -17.94 3.44 5.86
C VAL A 47 -18.89 2.96 4.78
N ILE A 48 -18.71 1.72 4.34
CA ILE A 48 -19.59 0.98 3.43
C ILE A 48 -20.49 0.10 4.29
N THR A 49 -21.79 0.17 4.11
CA THR A 49 -22.74 -0.57 4.94
C THR A 49 -23.57 -1.54 4.12
N ASN A 50 -23.88 -2.68 4.72
CA ASN A 50 -24.98 -3.54 4.30
C ASN A 50 -25.88 -3.75 5.52
N PRO A 51 -27.17 -3.39 5.44
CA PRO A 51 -27.86 -2.78 4.30
C PRO A 51 -27.32 -1.38 3.91
N ALA A 52 -27.44 -1.06 2.62
CA ALA A 52 -26.84 0.13 2.00
C ALA A 52 -27.41 1.48 2.49
N ASP A 53 -28.60 1.46 3.07
CA ASP A 53 -29.29 2.63 3.62
C ASP A 53 -29.17 2.72 5.15
N ALA A 54 -28.25 1.97 5.76
CA ALA A 54 -27.94 2.10 7.17
C ALA A 54 -27.35 3.48 7.48
N ARG A 55 -27.66 3.98 8.68
CA ARG A 55 -27.20 5.28 9.14
C ARG A 55 -25.86 5.18 9.83
N VAL A 56 -24.90 6.00 9.40
CA VAL A 56 -23.56 6.07 9.98
C VAL A 56 -23.41 7.35 10.81
N ARG A 57 -22.82 7.25 12.01
CA ARG A 57 -22.40 8.37 12.86
C ARG A 57 -21.00 8.15 13.38
N ILE A 58 -20.28 9.25 13.57
CA ILE A 58 -19.04 9.29 14.35
C ILE A 58 -19.38 10.02 15.65
N MET A 59 -19.34 9.31 16.76
CA MET A 59 -19.96 9.75 18.02
C MET A 59 -19.12 10.78 18.79
N ASN A 60 -17.84 10.91 18.46
CA ASN A 60 -16.88 11.78 19.13
C ASN A 60 -16.43 12.99 18.29
N ILE A 61 -17.23 13.39 17.27
CA ILE A 61 -16.99 14.60 16.48
C ILE A 61 -18.30 15.37 16.22
N ASN A 62 -18.19 16.66 15.89
CA ASN A 62 -19.35 17.50 15.56
C ASN A 62 -19.82 17.40 14.08
N PRO A 63 -18.93 17.30 13.07
CA PRO A 63 -19.36 17.23 11.68
C PRO A 63 -20.24 16.02 11.40
N VAL A 64 -21.25 16.20 10.56
CA VAL A 64 -22.08 15.10 10.07
C VAL A 64 -21.24 14.23 9.14
N TYR A 65 -21.30 12.92 9.36
CA TYR A 65 -20.60 11.95 8.53
C TYR A 65 -21.05 12.01 7.06
N LYS A 66 -20.08 11.94 6.16
CA LYS A 66 -20.23 11.69 4.72
C LYS A 66 -19.11 10.74 4.28
N ALA A 67 -19.34 9.96 3.23
CA ALA A 67 -18.30 9.08 2.68
C ALA A 67 -17.07 9.91 2.27
N GLY A 68 -15.87 9.44 2.65
CA GLY A 68 -14.62 10.14 2.41
C GLY A 68 -14.41 11.36 3.32
N ILE A 69 -15.10 11.43 4.47
CA ILE A 69 -14.89 12.53 5.43
C ILE A 69 -13.42 12.60 5.83
N GLU A 70 -12.83 13.79 5.69
CA GLU A 70 -11.46 14.05 6.16
C GLU A 70 -11.44 14.17 7.67
N LEU A 71 -10.47 13.51 8.29
CA LEU A 71 -10.32 13.41 9.73
C LEU A 71 -8.87 13.68 10.10
N LYS A 72 -8.64 14.08 11.36
CA LYS A 72 -7.30 14.02 11.93
C LYS A 72 -6.93 12.56 12.17
N GLU A 73 -5.65 12.28 12.33
CA GLU A 73 -5.23 10.99 12.88
C GLU A 73 -5.87 10.79 14.26
N GLY A 74 -6.46 9.62 14.50
CA GLY A 74 -7.04 9.31 15.80
C GLY A 74 -7.95 8.10 15.85
N LYS A 75 -8.57 7.89 17.01
CA LYS A 75 -9.58 6.86 17.25
C LYS A 75 -10.98 7.48 17.23
N TYR A 76 -11.88 6.84 16.50
CA TYR A 76 -13.24 7.31 16.27
C TYR A 76 -14.25 6.26 16.72
N ASP A 77 -15.26 6.66 17.49
CA ASP A 77 -16.37 5.79 17.91
C ASP A 77 -17.42 5.78 16.79
N ILE A 78 -17.44 4.69 16.02
CA ILE A 78 -18.29 4.53 14.84
C ILE A 78 -19.54 3.78 15.23
N GLU A 79 -20.69 4.40 14.99
CA GLU A 79 -22.00 3.77 15.13
C GLU A 79 -22.65 3.59 13.76
N VAL A 80 -23.10 2.37 13.47
CA VAL A 80 -23.90 2.05 12.29
C VAL A 80 -25.20 1.41 12.75
N SER A 81 -26.32 2.02 12.37
CA SER A 81 -27.65 1.61 12.85
C SER A 81 -28.69 1.60 11.74
N LYS A 82 -29.65 0.69 11.86
CA LYS A 82 -30.85 0.63 11.04
C LYS A 82 -31.97 -0.09 11.80
N ALA A 83 -33.21 0.35 11.61
CA ALA A 83 -34.38 -0.33 12.19
C ALA A 83 -34.47 -1.80 11.70
N GLY A 84 -34.72 -2.73 12.63
CA GLY A 84 -34.75 -4.17 12.37
C GLY A 84 -33.39 -4.88 12.41
N TYR A 85 -32.30 -4.14 12.62
CA TYR A 85 -30.94 -4.67 12.68
C TYR A 85 -30.30 -4.39 14.04
N LEU A 86 -29.35 -5.23 14.42
CA LEU A 86 -28.46 -4.96 15.54
C LEU A 86 -27.57 -3.76 15.21
N THR A 87 -27.41 -2.86 16.19
CA THR A 87 -26.52 -1.70 16.03
C THR A 87 -25.07 -2.14 16.16
N TYR A 88 -24.25 -1.75 15.18
CA TYR A 88 -22.80 -1.85 15.27
C TYR A 88 -22.26 -0.62 15.99
N ARG A 89 -21.39 -0.82 17.00
CA ARG A 89 -20.66 0.26 17.64
C ARG A 89 -19.24 -0.16 18.02
N LYS A 90 -18.23 0.43 17.39
CA LYS A 90 -16.81 0.11 17.65
C LYS A 90 -15.91 1.32 17.51
N TRP A 91 -14.81 1.29 18.26
CA TRP A 91 -13.68 2.20 18.07
C TRP A 91 -12.84 1.77 16.86
N VAL A 92 -12.56 2.71 15.96
CA VAL A 92 -11.77 2.50 14.74
C VAL A 92 -10.60 3.48 14.73
N SER A 93 -9.39 2.98 14.48
CA SER A 93 -8.21 3.82 14.28
C SER A 93 -8.17 4.30 12.83
N VAL A 94 -7.99 5.60 12.62
CA VAL A 94 -7.92 6.23 11.31
C VAL A 94 -6.64 7.08 11.29
N ASP A 95 -5.63 6.58 10.59
CA ASP A 95 -4.29 7.18 10.44
C ASP A 95 -3.93 7.46 8.97
N LYS A 96 -4.79 7.02 8.05
CA LYS A 96 -4.67 7.18 6.60
C LYS A 96 -6.05 7.14 5.96
N LYS A 97 -6.11 6.99 4.64
CA LYS A 97 -7.34 6.63 3.95
C LYS A 97 -7.84 5.25 4.40
N THR A 98 -8.91 5.23 5.17
CA THR A 98 -9.51 4.03 5.76
C THR A 98 -10.88 3.74 5.13
N ILE A 99 -11.07 2.50 4.70
CA ILE A 99 -12.37 1.97 4.25
C ILE A 99 -12.81 0.93 5.26
N LEU A 100 -13.95 1.17 5.91
CA LEU A 100 -14.58 0.25 6.85
C LEU A 100 -15.84 -0.33 6.21
N THR A 101 -15.91 -1.66 6.09
CA THR A 101 -17.15 -2.34 5.68
C THR A 101 -17.86 -2.86 6.92
N VAL A 102 -19.17 -2.58 7.03
CA VAL A 102 -20.02 -3.00 8.14
C VAL A 102 -21.24 -3.74 7.60
N GLU A 103 -21.34 -5.00 7.97
CA GLU A 103 -22.51 -5.84 7.76
C GLU A 103 -23.31 -5.85 9.07
N LEU A 104 -24.58 -5.46 9.02
CA LEU A 104 -25.46 -5.51 10.19
C LEU A 104 -26.25 -6.82 10.21
N ASP A 105 -26.24 -7.49 11.35
CA ASP A 105 -27.10 -8.64 11.60
C ASP A 105 -28.54 -8.20 11.86
N THR A 106 -29.51 -8.97 11.39
CA THR A 106 -30.92 -8.74 11.74
C THR A 106 -31.18 -9.11 13.19
N MET A 107 -32.10 -8.41 13.85
CA MET A 107 -32.45 -8.70 15.25
C MET A 107 -33.07 -10.10 15.43
N GLU A 108 -33.65 -10.68 14.38
CA GLU A 108 -34.26 -12.01 14.41
C GLU A 108 -33.21 -13.13 14.37
N ALA A 109 -32.12 -12.94 13.60
CA ALA A 109 -31.03 -13.91 13.52
C ALA A 109 -30.37 -14.18 14.88
N SER A 110 -30.38 -13.20 15.78
CA SER A 110 -29.84 -13.35 17.14
C SER A 110 -30.75 -14.11 18.10
N GLN A 111 -32.05 -14.23 17.80
CA GLN A 111 -33.03 -14.93 18.65
C GLN A 111 -33.10 -16.43 18.34
N SER A 112 -32.68 -16.87 17.16
CA SER A 112 -32.65 -18.30 16.78
C SER A 112 -31.39 -19.04 17.25
N ALA A 113 -30.41 -18.33 17.82
CA ALA A 113 -29.14 -18.89 18.29
C ALA A 113 -29.09 -19.12 19.81
N GLN A 114 -30.22 -18.97 20.51
CA GLN A 114 -30.39 -19.21 21.95
C GLN A 114 -31.31 -20.39 22.22
#